data_AF-A0A2D8RJK0-F1
#
_entry.id   AF-A0A2D8RJK0-F1
#
_cell.length_a   1.000
_cell.length_b   1.000
_cell.length_c   1.000
_cell.angle_alpha   90.00
_cell.angle_beta   90.00
_cell.angle_gamma   90.00
#
_symmetry.space_group_name_H-M   'P 1'
#
loop_
_entity.id
_entity.type
_entity.pdbx_description
1 polymer ?
#
loop_
_entity_poly.entity_id
_entity_poly.type
_entity_poly.pdbx_seq_one_letter_code
_entity_poly.pdbx_strand_id
1 'polypeptide(L)'
;MPLSQRMYYRRLRRKLSRLLEALALNQQRRFYLLAVLIGGLSGLSAVAFHQSIHWAEENWIHRVAELSGGWSIVALILMPALGGLIVGYMIKHWAPEAAGSGIPQTKAAYYLKFGRISFRAAVSKFILGTISIGSGASLGREGPTVQLSAALASSVGRWFGLAPRQVMSLIPLGCAGGIAAAFNTPLAAIVFAIEEIMGDLKHRAFAGIVMVAVIAAVIERSLL
;
A
#
# COMPACT_ATOMS: atom_id res chain seq x y z
N MET A 1 -1.88 22.46 -10.37
CA MET A 1 -1.61 22.27 -8.93
C MET A 1 -1.16 23.61 -8.34
N PRO A 2 -1.91 24.24 -7.42
CA PRO A 2 -1.71 25.65 -7.08
C PRO A 2 -0.49 25.87 -6.18
N LEU A 3 0.20 27.01 -6.41
CA LEU A 3 1.50 27.37 -5.83
C LEU A 3 1.52 27.46 -4.29
N SER A 4 0.36 27.64 -3.63
CA SER A 4 0.24 27.75 -2.17
C SER A 4 0.58 26.44 -1.43
N GLN A 5 0.20 25.29 -1.97
CA GLN A 5 0.51 23.99 -1.36
C GLN A 5 2.03 23.71 -1.37
N ARG A 6 2.75 24.08 -2.44
CA ARG A 6 4.22 23.93 -2.53
C ARG A 6 4.96 24.67 -1.42
N MET A 7 4.43 25.80 -0.96
CA MET A 7 5.04 26.60 0.11
C MET A 7 4.82 25.99 1.50
N TYR A 8 3.64 25.45 1.77
CA TYR A 8 3.32 24.78 3.03
C TYR A 8 4.20 23.54 3.23
N TYR A 9 4.28 22.66 2.22
CA TYR A 9 5.16 21.48 2.25
C TYR A 9 6.64 21.86 2.42
N ARG A 10 7.09 22.97 1.84
CA ARG A 10 8.47 23.47 2.00
C ARG A 10 8.78 23.94 3.44
N ARG A 11 7.83 24.59 4.12
CA ARG A 11 8.01 25.05 5.50
C ARG A 11 8.01 23.88 6.49
N LEU A 12 7.07 22.95 6.34
CA LEU A 12 6.99 21.76 7.19
C LEU A 12 8.22 20.85 6.99
N ARG A 13 8.67 20.66 5.74
CA ARG A 13 9.90 19.94 5.40
C ARG A 13 11.13 20.50 6.11
N ARG A 14 11.30 21.83 6.11
CA ARG A 14 12.44 22.47 6.79
C ARG A 14 12.37 22.33 8.30
N LYS A 15 11.17 22.39 8.91
CA LYS A 15 11.02 22.17 10.35
C LYS A 15 11.35 20.73 10.72
N LEU A 16 10.81 19.75 10.01
CA LEU A 16 10.98 18.33 10.34
C LEU A 16 12.42 17.86 10.07
N SER A 17 13.04 18.29 8.96
CA SER A 17 14.45 17.99 8.68
C SER A 17 15.34 18.62 9.74
N ARG A 18 15.09 19.87 10.13
CA ARG A 18 15.80 20.52 11.24
C ARG A 18 15.53 19.85 12.58
N LEU A 19 14.37 19.24 12.81
CA LEU A 19 14.07 18.53 14.06
C LEU A 19 14.85 17.20 14.12
N LEU A 20 14.89 16.44 13.02
CA LEU A 20 15.70 15.22 12.91
C LEU A 20 17.22 15.51 12.87
N GLU A 21 17.62 16.67 12.38
CA GLU A 21 19.00 17.18 12.40
C GLU A 21 19.38 17.74 13.77
N ALA A 22 18.48 18.49 14.43
CA ALA A 22 18.66 19.00 15.79
C ALA A 22 18.69 17.88 16.83
N LEU A 23 18.03 16.76 16.56
CA LEU A 23 18.14 15.53 17.36
C LEU A 23 19.45 14.75 17.10
N ALA A 24 20.35 15.23 16.21
CA ALA A 24 21.64 14.62 15.88
C ALA A 24 21.58 13.10 15.65
N LEU A 25 20.46 12.60 15.12
CA LEU A 25 20.24 11.16 15.03
C LEU A 25 21.16 10.55 13.97
N ASN A 26 21.96 9.56 14.38
CA ASN A 26 22.73 8.72 13.46
C ASN A 26 21.84 8.18 12.34
N GLN A 27 22.42 8.02 11.15
CA GLN A 27 21.72 7.52 9.96
C GLN A 27 20.97 6.20 10.23
N GLN A 28 21.54 5.34 11.08
CA GLN A 28 20.92 4.09 11.53
C GLN A 28 19.62 4.31 12.33
N ARG A 29 19.62 5.23 13.30
CA ARG A 29 18.42 5.53 14.12
C ARG A 29 17.31 6.12 13.26
N ARG A 30 17.66 7.01 12.32
CA ARG A 30 16.69 7.57 11.36
C ARG A 30 16.02 6.49 10.53
N PHE A 31 16.80 5.52 10.03
CA PHE A 31 16.27 4.40 9.26
C PHE A 31 15.27 3.56 10.06
N TYR A 32 15.58 3.24 11.32
CA TYR A 32 14.68 2.45 12.16
C TYR A 32 13.41 3.21 12.57
N LEU A 33 13.47 4.52 12.82
CA LEU A 33 12.27 5.33 13.05
C LEU A 33 11.36 5.35 11.82
N LEU A 34 11.94 5.46 10.62
CA LEU A 34 11.19 5.35 9.37
C LEU A 34 10.59 3.95 9.20
N ALA A 35 11.32 2.89 9.57
CA ALA A 35 10.80 1.53 9.54
C ALA A 35 9.58 1.36 10.47
N VAL A 36 9.63 1.87 11.70
CA VAL A 36 8.46 1.86 12.61
C VAL A 36 7.28 2.59 12.01
N LEU A 37 7.50 3.80 11.48
CA LEU A 37 6.45 4.58 10.82
C LEU A 37 5.85 3.84 9.61
N ILE A 38 6.69 3.22 8.78
CA ILE A 38 6.25 2.46 7.61
C ILE A 38 5.46 1.23 8.03
N GLY A 39 5.90 0.48 9.05
CA GLY A 39 5.14 -0.66 9.60
C GLY A 39 3.76 -0.23 10.10
N GLY A 40 3.71 0.89 10.83
CA GLY A 40 2.46 1.50 11.28
C GLY A 40 1.51 1.82 10.12
N LEU A 41 2.02 2.56 9.13
CA LEU A 41 1.24 2.97 7.96
C LEU A 41 0.81 1.79 7.09
N SER A 42 1.69 0.80 6.86
CA SER A 42 1.37 -0.40 6.10
C SER A 42 0.26 -1.19 6.78
N GLY A 43 0.39 -1.48 8.08
CA GLY A 43 -0.63 -2.20 8.86
C GLY A 43 -1.98 -1.49 8.84
N LEU A 44 -2.00 -0.20 9.18
CA LEU A 44 -3.24 0.59 9.17
C LEU A 44 -3.87 0.69 7.78
N SER A 45 -3.06 0.84 6.73
CA SER A 45 -3.58 0.93 5.36
C SER A 45 -4.15 -0.41 4.86
N ALA A 46 -3.55 -1.54 5.24
CA ALA A 46 -4.06 -2.87 4.91
C ALA A 46 -5.35 -3.19 5.67
N VAL A 47 -5.42 -2.83 6.96
CA VAL A 47 -6.65 -2.94 7.78
C VAL A 47 -7.76 -2.08 7.20
N ALA A 48 -7.48 -0.81 6.87
CA ALA A 48 -8.45 0.08 6.25
C ALA A 48 -8.95 -0.49 4.91
N PHE A 49 -8.05 -1.08 4.11
CA PHE A 49 -8.42 -1.69 2.83
C PHE A 49 -9.29 -2.93 3.02
N HIS A 50 -8.95 -3.80 3.99
CA HIS A 50 -9.78 -4.95 4.35
C HIS A 50 -11.18 -4.53 4.80
N GLN A 51 -11.28 -3.57 5.72
CA GLN A 51 -12.57 -3.06 6.20
C GLN A 51 -13.37 -2.39 5.08
N SER A 52 -12.71 -1.72 4.13
CA SER A 52 -13.39 -1.09 2.99
C SER A 52 -13.98 -2.13 2.03
N ILE A 53 -13.26 -3.24 1.81
CA ILE A 53 -13.77 -4.38 1.03
C ILE A 53 -14.95 -5.02 1.75
N HIS A 54 -14.80 -5.34 3.04
CA HIS A 54 -15.87 -5.95 3.83
C HIS A 54 -17.13 -5.08 3.87
N TRP A 55 -16.96 -3.77 4.08
CA TRP A 55 -18.06 -2.82 4.04
C TRP A 55 -18.74 -2.79 2.66
N ALA A 56 -17.97 -2.87 1.57
CA ALA A 56 -18.53 -2.93 0.22
C ALA A 56 -19.29 -4.24 -0.02
N GLU A 57 -18.77 -5.38 0.43
CA GLU A 57 -19.44 -6.68 0.34
C GLU A 57 -20.75 -6.68 1.13
N GLU A 58 -20.76 -6.18 2.38
CA GLU A 58 -21.96 -6.02 3.21
C GLU A 58 -23.02 -5.14 2.58
N ASN A 59 -22.61 -3.98 2.06
CA ASN A 59 -23.57 -3.00 1.55
C ASN A 59 -24.01 -3.26 0.12
N TRP A 60 -23.26 -4.06 -0.64
CA TRP A 60 -23.59 -4.31 -2.03
C TRP A 60 -23.96 -5.78 -2.28
N ILE A 61 -23.10 -6.75 -1.95
CA ILE A 61 -23.35 -8.18 -2.24
C ILE A 61 -24.45 -8.71 -1.31
N HIS A 62 -24.28 -8.54 -0.01
CA HIS A 62 -25.20 -9.12 0.97
C HIS A 62 -26.60 -8.52 0.86
N ARG A 63 -26.73 -7.20 0.63
CA ARG A 63 -28.02 -6.57 0.37
C ARG A 63 -28.72 -7.08 -0.89
N VAL A 64 -27.97 -7.38 -1.94
CA VAL A 64 -28.53 -7.95 -3.18
C VAL A 64 -28.94 -9.42 -2.97
N ALA A 65 -28.17 -10.16 -2.17
CA ALA A 65 -28.49 -11.55 -1.82
C ALA A 65 -29.76 -11.68 -0.96
N GLU A 66 -30.07 -10.68 -0.13
CA GLU A 66 -31.29 -10.62 0.69
C GLU A 66 -32.57 -10.36 -0.12
N LEU A 67 -32.46 -9.97 -1.40
CA LEU A 67 -33.62 -9.78 -2.26
C LEU A 67 -34.31 -11.13 -2.52
N SER A 68 -35.62 -11.19 -2.24
CA SER A 68 -36.42 -12.40 -2.48
C SER A 68 -36.70 -12.60 -3.97
N GLY A 69 -36.46 -13.83 -4.48
CA GLY A 69 -36.82 -14.27 -5.84
C GLY A 69 -35.63 -14.43 -6.79
N GLY A 70 -35.87 -14.89 -8.03
CA GLY A 70 -34.81 -15.19 -9.01
C GLY A 70 -33.98 -13.98 -9.47
N TRP A 71 -34.45 -12.76 -9.20
CA TRP A 71 -33.74 -11.52 -9.53
C TRP A 71 -32.45 -11.32 -8.71
N SER A 72 -32.36 -11.87 -7.49
CA SER A 72 -31.13 -11.80 -6.68
C SER A 72 -29.98 -12.55 -7.36
N ILE A 73 -30.25 -13.73 -7.92
CA ILE A 73 -29.26 -14.53 -8.65
C ILE A 73 -28.73 -13.76 -9.86
N VAL A 74 -29.62 -13.14 -10.64
CA VAL A 74 -29.23 -12.34 -11.81
C VAL A 74 -28.37 -11.15 -11.38
N ALA A 75 -28.77 -10.44 -10.32
CA ALA A 75 -28.04 -9.29 -9.82
C ALA A 75 -26.64 -9.68 -9.29
N LEU A 76 -26.51 -10.79 -8.57
CA LEU A 76 -25.23 -11.31 -8.09
C LEU A 76 -24.27 -11.67 -9.24
N ILE A 77 -24.80 -12.18 -10.36
CA ILE A 77 -24.00 -12.48 -11.55
C ILE A 77 -23.55 -11.20 -12.27
N LEU A 78 -24.43 -10.21 -12.38
CA LEU A 78 -24.15 -8.97 -13.11
C LEU A 78 -23.25 -8.01 -12.33
N MET A 79 -23.24 -8.11 -11.01
CA MET A 79 -22.56 -7.17 -10.13
C MET A 79 -21.02 -7.14 -10.31
N PRO A 80 -20.28 -8.26 -10.36
CA PRO A 80 -18.86 -8.24 -10.70
C PRO A 80 -18.59 -7.68 -12.10
N ALA A 81 -19.50 -7.88 -13.05
CA ALA A 81 -19.36 -7.34 -14.41
C ALA A 81 -19.47 -5.81 -14.42
N LEU A 82 -20.43 -5.25 -13.68
CA LEU A 82 -20.58 -3.80 -13.51
C LEU A 82 -19.40 -3.19 -12.76
N GLY A 83 -18.95 -3.82 -11.66
CA GLY A 83 -17.77 -3.39 -10.92
C GLY A 83 -16.52 -3.40 -11.79
N GLY A 84 -16.31 -4.47 -12.56
CA GLY A 84 -15.23 -4.59 -13.53
C GLY A 84 -15.29 -3.55 -14.64
N LEU A 85 -16.48 -3.24 -15.17
CA LEU A 85 -16.67 -2.19 -16.19
C LEU A 85 -16.31 -0.80 -15.64
N ILE A 86 -16.79 -0.46 -14.44
CA ILE A 86 -16.48 0.80 -13.76
C ILE A 86 -14.97 0.90 -13.53
N VAL A 87 -14.38 -0.11 -12.90
CA VAL A 87 -12.94 -0.13 -12.58
C VAL A 87 -12.10 -0.08 -13.86
N GLY A 88 -12.47 -0.84 -14.89
CA GLY A 88 -11.79 -0.83 -16.19
C GLY A 88 -11.82 0.54 -16.85
N TYR A 89 -12.97 1.20 -16.85
CA TYR A 89 -13.11 2.58 -17.34
C TYR A 89 -12.23 3.55 -16.54
N MET A 90 -12.25 3.45 -15.20
CA MET A 90 -11.45 4.32 -14.33
C MET A 90 -9.94 4.12 -14.52
N ILE A 91 -9.48 2.89 -14.68
CA ILE A 91 -8.08 2.57 -14.96
C ILE A 91 -7.67 3.18 -16.30
N LYS A 92 -8.49 3.00 -17.34
CA LYS A 92 -8.19 3.50 -18.69
C LYS A 92 -8.05 5.01 -18.75
N HIS A 93 -8.90 5.76 -18.04
CA HIS A 93 -8.98 7.21 -18.18
C HIS A 93 -8.32 8.01 -17.05
N TRP A 94 -8.24 7.45 -15.82
CA TRP A 94 -7.80 8.20 -14.65
C TRP A 94 -6.63 7.58 -13.89
N ALA A 95 -6.52 6.25 -13.82
CA ALA A 95 -5.52 5.62 -12.97
C ALA A 95 -4.87 4.38 -13.61
N PRO A 96 -4.13 4.56 -14.73
CA PRO A 96 -3.46 3.44 -15.38
C PRO A 96 -2.45 2.75 -14.45
N GLU A 97 -1.89 3.46 -13.47
CA GLU A 97 -0.97 2.91 -12.47
C GLU A 97 -1.62 1.91 -11.50
N ALA A 98 -2.95 1.90 -11.39
CA ALA A 98 -3.68 1.00 -10.50
C ALA A 98 -4.02 -0.36 -11.14
N ALA A 99 -3.71 -0.56 -12.42
CA ALA A 99 -4.01 -1.79 -13.15
C ALA A 99 -3.32 -3.04 -12.57
N GLY A 100 -3.93 -4.21 -12.76
CA GLY A 100 -3.36 -5.52 -12.45
C GLY A 100 -3.03 -5.74 -10.96
N SER A 101 -2.09 -6.62 -10.67
CA SER A 101 -1.69 -6.98 -9.29
C SER A 101 -1.14 -5.77 -8.52
N GLY A 102 -0.19 -5.03 -9.08
CA GLY A 102 0.54 -3.97 -8.38
C GLY A 102 1.96 -4.38 -7.96
N ILE A 103 2.21 -5.68 -7.78
CA ILE A 103 3.55 -6.23 -7.50
C ILE A 103 4.52 -5.92 -8.66
N PRO A 104 4.20 -6.22 -9.95
CA PRO A 104 5.09 -5.89 -11.06
C PRO A 104 5.39 -4.40 -11.18
N GLN A 105 4.39 -3.54 -10.96
CA GLN A 105 4.54 -2.08 -10.99
C GLN A 105 5.45 -1.59 -9.86
N THR A 106 5.33 -2.19 -8.68
CA THR A 106 6.18 -1.90 -7.52
C THR A 106 7.62 -2.33 -7.78
N LYS A 107 7.82 -3.53 -8.32
CA LYS A 107 9.14 -4.06 -8.73
C LYS A 107 9.77 -3.18 -9.81
N ALA A 108 9.02 -2.80 -10.84
CA ALA A 108 9.46 -1.87 -11.86
C ALA A 108 9.83 -0.50 -11.26
N ALA A 109 9.07 0.01 -10.29
CA ALA A 109 9.42 1.25 -9.61
C ALA A 109 10.70 1.14 -8.77
N TYR A 110 10.91 0.00 -8.10
CA TYR A 110 12.13 -0.28 -7.33
C TYR A 110 13.36 -0.24 -8.24
N TYR A 111 13.39 -1.03 -9.31
CA TYR A 111 14.57 -1.13 -10.19
C TYR A 111 14.73 0.05 -11.15
N LEU A 112 13.65 0.53 -11.77
CA LEU A 112 13.73 1.50 -12.88
C LEU A 112 13.50 2.95 -12.45
N LYS A 113 12.92 3.19 -11.27
CA LYS A 113 12.51 4.53 -10.82
C LYS A 113 13.05 4.91 -9.45
N PHE A 114 14.09 4.22 -8.96
CA PHE A 114 14.68 4.44 -7.63
C PHE A 114 13.62 4.44 -6.51
N GLY A 115 12.67 3.51 -6.59
CA GLY A 115 11.57 3.38 -5.65
C GLY A 115 10.56 4.53 -5.67
N ARG A 116 10.52 5.36 -6.72
CA ARG A 116 9.54 6.45 -6.81
C ARG A 116 8.18 5.91 -7.26
N ILE A 117 7.24 5.86 -6.32
CA ILE A 117 5.84 5.51 -6.56
C ILE A 117 4.98 6.72 -6.16
N SER A 118 3.97 7.08 -6.97
CA SER A 118 3.13 8.24 -6.68
C SER A 118 2.17 7.93 -5.52
N PHE A 119 1.86 8.93 -4.69
CA PHE A 119 0.80 8.79 -3.68
C PHE A 119 -0.58 8.57 -4.33
N ARG A 120 -0.77 9.10 -5.54
CA ARG A 120 -1.93 8.81 -6.38
C ARG A 120 -2.06 7.31 -6.66
N ALA A 121 -0.98 6.59 -6.89
CA ALA A 121 -1.03 5.14 -7.10
C ALA A 121 -1.62 4.42 -5.87
N ALA A 122 -1.22 4.81 -4.65
CA ALA A 122 -1.81 4.29 -3.41
C ALA A 122 -3.32 4.52 -3.36
N VAL A 123 -3.75 5.78 -3.50
CA VAL A 123 -5.17 6.16 -3.41
C VAL A 123 -6.01 5.48 -4.50
N SER A 124 -5.54 5.51 -5.74
CA SER A 124 -6.23 4.87 -6.86
C SER A 124 -6.33 3.36 -6.65
N LYS A 125 -5.26 2.70 -6.19
CA LYS A 125 -5.25 1.25 -5.95
C LYS A 125 -6.21 0.87 -4.83
N PHE A 126 -6.25 1.65 -3.77
CA PHE A 126 -7.18 1.47 -2.66
C PHE A 126 -8.64 1.56 -3.12
N ILE A 127 -9.00 2.64 -3.82
CA ILE A 127 -10.40 2.87 -4.24
C ILE A 127 -10.82 1.82 -5.26
N LEU A 128 -10.02 1.63 -6.31
CA LEU A 128 -10.37 0.73 -7.41
C LEU A 128 -10.31 -0.74 -6.98
N GLY A 129 -9.36 -1.10 -6.11
CA GLY A 129 -9.31 -2.43 -5.51
C GLY A 129 -10.53 -2.71 -4.64
N THR A 130 -10.98 -1.73 -3.86
CA THR A 130 -12.20 -1.85 -3.03
C THR A 130 -13.42 -2.08 -3.90
N ILE A 131 -13.59 -1.28 -4.96
CA ILE A 131 -14.73 -1.43 -5.88
C ILE A 131 -14.68 -2.79 -6.58
N SER A 132 -13.51 -3.19 -7.08
CA SER A 132 -13.35 -4.44 -7.81
C SER A 132 -13.63 -5.65 -6.93
N ILE A 133 -12.93 -5.78 -5.80
CA ILE A 133 -13.06 -6.94 -4.90
C ILE A 133 -14.43 -6.90 -4.22
N GLY A 134 -14.85 -5.75 -3.70
CA GLY A 134 -16.14 -5.58 -3.04
C GLY A 134 -17.35 -5.77 -3.97
N SER A 135 -17.17 -5.69 -5.29
CA SER A 135 -18.20 -6.08 -6.26
C SER A 135 -18.30 -7.59 -6.54
N GLY A 136 -17.43 -8.40 -5.93
CA GLY A 136 -17.36 -9.84 -6.10
C GLY A 136 -16.39 -10.32 -7.20
N ALA A 137 -15.40 -9.50 -7.58
CA ALA A 137 -14.37 -9.98 -8.49
C ALA A 137 -13.50 -11.06 -7.83
N SER A 138 -13.17 -12.12 -8.56
CA SER A 138 -12.30 -13.21 -8.08
C SER A 138 -10.82 -12.76 -8.05
N LEU A 139 -10.49 -11.89 -7.10
CA LEU A 139 -9.19 -11.27 -6.92
C LEU A 139 -8.84 -11.20 -5.43
N GLY A 140 -7.55 -11.38 -5.11
CA GLY A 140 -7.03 -11.21 -3.75
C GLY A 140 -6.62 -9.77 -3.43
N ARG A 141 -6.56 -9.45 -2.12
CA ARG A 141 -6.07 -8.15 -1.59
C ARG A 141 -4.54 -8.02 -1.56
N GLU A 142 -3.82 -9.09 -1.89
CA GLU A 142 -2.35 -9.22 -1.76
C GLU A 142 -1.59 -8.20 -2.61
N GLY A 143 -1.84 -8.18 -3.92
CA GLY A 143 -1.18 -7.26 -4.84
C GLY A 143 -1.49 -5.78 -4.52
N PRO A 144 -2.77 -5.41 -4.32
CA PRO A 144 -3.15 -4.06 -3.93
C PRO A 144 -2.47 -3.58 -2.63
N THR A 145 -2.43 -4.40 -1.58
CA THR A 145 -1.81 -4.04 -0.30
C THR A 145 -0.29 -3.84 -0.41
N VAL A 146 0.40 -4.63 -1.25
CA VAL A 146 1.82 -4.41 -1.56
C VAL A 146 2.04 -3.07 -2.23
N GLN A 147 1.32 -2.78 -3.31
CA GLN A 147 1.51 -1.54 -4.06
C GLN A 147 1.13 -0.31 -3.22
N LEU A 148 0.06 -0.41 -2.43
CA LEU A 148 -0.38 0.61 -1.48
C LEU A 148 0.72 0.90 -0.44
N SER A 149 1.21 -0.14 0.23
CA SER A 149 2.22 0.00 1.29
C SER A 149 3.57 0.50 0.75
N ALA A 150 3.97 0.02 -0.43
CA ALA A 150 5.17 0.50 -1.13
C ALA A 150 5.04 1.97 -1.54
N ALA A 151 3.87 2.39 -2.02
CA ALA A 151 3.59 3.78 -2.37
C ALA A 151 3.61 4.70 -1.14
N LEU A 152 3.12 4.24 0.01
CA LEU A 152 3.21 4.94 1.29
C LEU A 152 4.67 5.06 1.74
N ALA A 153 5.45 3.97 1.73
CA ALA A 153 6.88 3.99 2.05
C ALA A 153 7.67 4.95 1.15
N SER A 154 7.41 4.91 -0.16
CA SER A 154 7.99 5.84 -1.14
C SER A 154 7.63 7.30 -0.83
N SER A 155 6.38 7.55 -0.43
CA SER A 155 5.88 8.90 -0.15
C SER A 155 6.46 9.44 1.15
N VAL A 156 6.54 8.61 2.20
CA VAL A 156 7.25 8.91 3.45
C VAL A 156 8.69 9.29 3.13
N GLY A 157 9.47 8.42 2.48
CA GLY A 157 10.87 8.73 2.16
C GLY A 157 11.06 10.05 1.41
N ARG A 158 10.20 10.32 0.42
CA ARG A 158 10.24 11.58 -0.35
C ARG A 158 9.80 12.80 0.46
N TRP A 159 8.82 12.68 1.35
CA TRP A 159 8.39 13.75 2.25
C TRP A 159 9.47 14.12 3.25
N PHE A 160 10.19 13.13 3.79
CA PHE A 160 11.37 13.35 4.62
C PHE A 160 12.60 13.84 3.84
N GLY A 161 12.48 14.02 2.51
CA GLY A 161 13.54 14.60 1.68
C GLY A 161 14.74 13.68 1.46
N LEU A 162 14.55 12.36 1.62
CA LEU A 162 15.61 11.37 1.43
C LEU A 162 16.09 11.35 -0.03
N ALA A 163 17.36 10.98 -0.21
CA ALA A 163 17.94 10.78 -1.53
C ALA A 163 17.24 9.61 -2.24
N PRO A 164 17.19 9.57 -3.60
CA PRO A 164 16.50 8.52 -4.34
C PRO A 164 16.90 7.10 -3.93
N ARG A 165 18.19 6.83 -3.70
CA ARG A 165 18.67 5.52 -3.22
C ARG A 165 18.15 5.15 -1.82
N GLN A 166 17.98 6.14 -0.95
CA GLN A 166 17.39 5.91 0.38
C GLN A 166 15.89 5.64 0.28
N VAL A 167 15.16 6.36 -0.58
CA VAL A 167 13.74 6.06 -0.87
C VAL A 167 13.58 4.65 -1.42
N MET A 168 14.43 4.26 -2.38
CA MET A 168 14.47 2.91 -2.93
C MET A 168 14.62 1.83 -1.85
N SER A 169 15.48 2.07 -0.85
CA SER A 169 15.66 1.11 0.25
C SER A 169 14.45 0.95 1.18
N LEU A 170 13.46 1.86 1.12
CA LEU A 170 12.22 1.76 1.92
C LEU A 170 11.13 0.95 1.22
N ILE A 171 11.26 0.68 -0.08
CA ILE A 171 10.23 -0.04 -0.84
C ILE A 171 10.05 -1.48 -0.37
N PRO A 172 11.11 -2.29 -0.19
CA PRO A 172 10.96 -3.65 0.31
C PRO A 172 10.35 -3.70 1.72
N LEU A 173 10.64 -2.70 2.57
CA LEU A 173 10.02 -2.54 3.87
C LEU A 173 8.50 -2.39 3.72
N GLY A 174 8.06 -1.42 2.90
CA GLY A 174 6.64 -1.23 2.60
C GLY A 174 5.97 -2.50 2.07
N CYS A 175 6.59 -3.20 1.11
CA CYS A 175 6.08 -4.46 0.56
C CYS A 175 5.91 -5.54 1.64
N ALA A 176 6.91 -5.72 2.51
CA ALA A 176 6.85 -6.67 3.61
C ALA A 176 5.72 -6.33 4.58
N GLY A 177 5.57 -5.05 4.95
CA GLY A 177 4.45 -4.63 5.80
C GLY A 177 3.09 -4.89 5.16
N GLY A 178 2.97 -4.65 3.86
CA GLY A 178 1.74 -4.90 3.09
C GLY A 178 1.35 -6.38 3.08
N ILE A 179 2.28 -7.29 2.75
CA ILE A 179 2.02 -8.74 2.80
C ILE A 179 1.76 -9.21 4.23
N ALA A 180 2.58 -8.78 5.20
CA ALA A 180 2.45 -9.23 6.58
C ALA A 180 1.07 -8.90 7.15
N ALA A 181 0.54 -7.69 6.86
CA ALA A 181 -0.81 -7.31 7.27
C ALA A 181 -1.91 -7.90 6.37
N ALA A 182 -1.65 -8.19 5.10
CA ALA A 182 -2.66 -8.80 4.23
C ALA A 182 -2.95 -10.27 4.57
N PHE A 183 -2.03 -10.94 5.26
CA PHE A 183 -2.11 -12.38 5.52
C PHE A 183 -1.85 -12.78 6.97
N ASN A 184 -1.48 -11.84 7.84
CA ASN A 184 -0.99 -12.12 9.19
C ASN A 184 0.20 -13.10 9.19
N THR A 185 1.10 -12.99 8.19
CA THR A 185 2.25 -13.89 8.00
C THR A 185 3.58 -13.13 7.90
N PRO A 186 4.17 -12.67 9.02
CA PRO A 186 5.42 -11.89 9.00
C PRO A 186 6.58 -12.60 8.30
N LEU A 187 6.75 -13.90 8.53
CA LEU A 187 7.87 -14.67 7.96
C LEU A 187 7.76 -14.78 6.44
N ALA A 188 6.57 -15.11 5.92
CA ALA A 188 6.34 -15.17 4.48
C ALA A 188 6.54 -13.80 3.83
N ALA A 189 6.12 -12.72 4.50
CA ALA A 189 6.31 -11.36 4.01
C ALA A 189 7.79 -10.94 3.92
N ILE A 190 8.61 -11.36 4.89
CA ILE A 190 10.07 -11.12 4.87
C ILE A 190 10.70 -11.83 3.67
N VAL A 191 10.38 -13.11 3.48
CA VAL A 191 10.88 -13.92 2.35
C VAL A 191 10.42 -13.31 1.02
N PHE A 192 9.14 -12.98 0.88
CA PHE A 192 8.59 -12.31 -0.29
C PHE A 192 9.33 -11.00 -0.63
N ALA A 193 9.61 -10.16 0.36
CA ALA A 193 10.31 -8.91 0.10
C ALA A 193 11.75 -9.13 -0.40
N ILE A 194 12.42 -10.19 0.08
CA ILE A 194 13.79 -10.53 -0.33
C ILE A 194 13.77 -11.16 -1.73
N GLU A 195 12.96 -12.19 -1.94
CA GLU A 195 12.97 -12.99 -3.18
C GLU A 195 12.26 -12.28 -4.33
N GLU A 196 11.05 -11.76 -4.09
CA GLU A 196 10.23 -11.21 -5.17
C GLU A 196 10.56 -9.74 -5.45
N ILE A 197 10.86 -8.93 -4.44
CA ILE A 197 11.07 -7.48 -4.64
C ILE A 197 12.54 -7.12 -4.83
N MET A 198 13.43 -7.60 -3.95
CA MET A 198 14.84 -7.20 -3.97
C MET A 198 15.69 -8.04 -4.92
N GLY A 199 15.47 -9.35 -4.97
CA GLY A 199 16.31 -10.31 -5.70
C GLY A 199 17.73 -10.46 -5.13
N ASP A 200 18.09 -9.72 -4.09
CA ASP A 200 19.37 -9.77 -3.40
C ASP A 200 19.22 -9.48 -1.89
N LEU A 201 19.98 -10.18 -1.04
CA LEU A 201 19.94 -9.91 0.41
C LEU A 201 20.96 -8.84 0.79
N LYS A 202 20.51 -7.60 0.97
CA LYS A 202 21.34 -6.54 1.57
C LYS A 202 21.21 -6.58 3.09
N HIS A 203 22.30 -6.91 3.79
CA HIS A 203 22.38 -7.01 5.26
C HIS A 203 21.75 -5.82 6.01
N ARG A 204 21.81 -4.60 5.46
CA ARG A 204 21.28 -3.38 6.10
C ARG A 204 19.74 -3.25 6.04
N ALA A 205 19.09 -3.88 5.06
CA ALA A 205 17.63 -3.80 4.91
C ALA A 205 16.89 -4.85 5.74
N PHE A 206 17.52 -6.00 6.00
CA PHE A 206 16.91 -7.15 6.65
C PHE A 206 16.24 -6.81 7.99
N ALA A 207 16.97 -6.17 8.92
CA ALA A 207 16.41 -5.78 10.22
C ALA A 207 15.20 -4.83 10.08
N GLY A 208 15.22 -3.92 9.09
CA GLY A 208 14.10 -3.03 8.79
C GLY A 208 12.88 -3.78 8.27
N ILE A 209 13.08 -4.74 7.36
CA ILE A 209 12.03 -5.59 6.79
C ILE A 209 11.36 -6.40 7.91
N VAL A 210 12.14 -7.04 8.77
CA VAL A 210 11.63 -7.82 9.92
C VAL A 210 10.77 -6.96 10.83
N MET A 211 11.26 -5.78 11.25
CA MET A 211 10.49 -4.90 12.13
C MET A 211 9.18 -4.44 11.48
N VAL A 212 9.23 -4.03 10.22
CA VAL A 212 8.04 -3.56 9.49
C VAL A 212 7.00 -4.66 9.35
N ALA A 213 7.42 -5.88 9.00
CA ALA A 213 6.54 -7.03 8.89
C ALA A 213 5.87 -7.37 10.23
N VAL A 214 6.63 -7.40 11.33
CA VAL A 214 6.09 -7.68 12.66
C VAL A 214 5.11 -6.59 13.11
N ILE A 215 5.47 -5.31 12.98
CA ILE A 215 4.60 -4.19 13.38
C ILE A 215 3.29 -4.23 12.58
N ALA A 216 3.37 -4.42 11.27
CA ALA A 216 2.19 -4.43 10.41
C ALA A 216 1.26 -5.60 10.75
N ALA A 217 1.79 -6.80 11.00
CA ALA A 217 1.00 -7.95 11.41
C ALA A 217 0.40 -7.79 12.81
N VAL A 218 1.13 -7.21 13.76
CA VAL A 218 0.59 -6.92 15.11
C VAL A 218 -0.58 -5.94 15.01
N ILE A 219 -0.46 -4.88 14.21
CA ILE A 219 -1.54 -3.93 13.99
C ILE A 219 -2.75 -4.61 13.36
N GLU A 220 -2.53 -5.44 12.34
CA GLU A 220 -3.62 -6.14 11.69
C GLU A 220 -4.34 -7.08 12.66
N ARG A 221 -3.62 -7.96 13.34
CA ARG A 221 -4.16 -8.89 14.34
C ARG A 221 -4.85 -8.21 15.53
N SER A 222 -4.51 -6.95 15.80
CA SER A 222 -5.13 -6.20 16.91
C SER A 222 -6.44 -5.51 16.50
N LEU A 223 -6.67 -5.32 15.20
CA LEU A 223 -7.80 -4.53 14.67
C LEU A 223 -8.79 -5.36 13.84
N LEU A 224 -8.41 -6.57 13.42
CA LEU A 224 -9.23 -7.56 12.72
C LEU A 224 -9.21 -8.87 13.51
#